data_AF-A0A0K2U2S1-F1
#
_entry.id   AF-A0A0K2U2S1-F1
#
_cell.length_a   1.000
_cell.length_b   1.000
_cell.length_c   1.000
_cell.angle_alpha   90.00
_cell.angle_beta   90.00
_cell.angle_gamma   90.00
#
_symmetry.space_group_name_H-M   'P 1'
#
loop_
_entity.id
_entity.type
_entity.pdbx_description
1 polymer ?
#
loop_
_entity_poly.entity_id
_entity_poly.type
_entity_poly.pdbx_seq_one_letter_code
_entity_poly.pdbx_strand_id
1 'polypeptide(L)'
;MTFWQENYHFIKDVYDMRQTKMAEWMENVEKAISRIMADKVYTSAEFKRERDNFHALCKDLERVEVKKWLQQILEILMAERAKEERKEQLGKLDALIKKHEELIPTVLKTQVKVDLYWKCYAYGDELKPHIEFLDGIMLSSTRDIAPSCVENVDELIERQEKSLTQLETKRNVVKELIGKGKQLLENPDKPKFLDSHVKRIEEGWDDTKEKASARLQLLQETKAAWEGYAEGLVQIGDEFEKAEDEIKKVKKRFNLQSAFDDLEKRQKIFADTKNTVETIYKSIQDNYDIMTMTLPDEKKDFVKKEVKAVTDKLGVVNKFEEKVKKIETFVNSLNGFDKSLKTLNTWMTDAETQLNDIKNNSDKMTPEDRVSLTMELQEDVAAKVEIIRENIKNEEELLPQGDKVPQDAQDFKDELKRIEEFIVNLQKKVMQECDNFSEDVKYWAEYKTGIKEFRPWLENAEKRSTEGLAKPQTLDEANAMFAATKDFEAACLKNLAILEYAATAANKMTTHKEADIEVGELRDRYGKVKVVCDEWLKKVDTLVKEWTLLDTTVTELNTWVAKDRDTEGEQQFSLEKME
;
A
#
# COMPACT_ATOMS: atom_id res chain seq x y z
N MET A 1 52.40 89.58 -82.35
CA MET A 1 52.94 89.40 -80.98
C MET A 1 52.55 90.54 -80.03
N THR A 2 52.33 91.79 -80.49
CA THR A 2 52.05 92.96 -79.63
C THR A 2 50.80 92.86 -78.75
N PHE A 3 49.66 92.36 -79.24
CA PHE A 3 48.42 92.26 -78.44
C PHE A 3 48.56 91.41 -77.15
N TRP A 4 49.28 90.29 -77.22
CA TRP A 4 49.47 89.38 -76.09
C TRP A 4 50.50 89.90 -75.08
N GLN A 5 51.48 90.69 -75.53
CA GLN A 5 52.45 91.34 -74.66
C GLN A 5 51.84 92.54 -73.92
N GLU A 6 51.04 93.37 -74.61
CA GLU A 6 50.37 94.55 -74.03
C GLU A 6 49.28 94.17 -73.01
N ASN A 7 48.61 93.03 -73.22
CA ASN A 7 47.53 92.54 -72.34
C ASN A 7 47.97 91.36 -71.44
N TYR A 8 49.27 91.07 -71.37
CA TYR A 8 49.82 89.90 -70.66
C TYR A 8 49.31 89.81 -69.22
N HIS A 9 49.36 90.93 -68.47
CA HIS A 9 48.93 90.97 -67.08
C HIS A 9 47.45 90.63 -66.93
N PHE A 10 46.57 91.21 -67.75
CA PHE A 10 45.15 90.93 -67.73
C PHE A 10 44.84 89.46 -68.09
N ILE A 11 45.49 88.92 -69.12
CA ILE A 11 45.26 87.54 -69.56
C ILE A 11 45.80 86.54 -68.54
N LYS A 12 46.94 86.85 -67.91
CA LYS A 12 47.49 86.07 -66.79
C LYS A 12 46.57 86.11 -65.58
N ASP A 13 46.03 87.27 -65.20
CA ASP A 13 45.09 87.39 -64.09
C ASP A 13 43.81 86.57 -64.34
N VAL A 14 43.27 86.58 -65.56
CA VAL A 14 42.10 85.76 -65.93
C VAL A 14 42.44 84.27 -65.95
N TYR A 15 43.65 83.89 -66.38
CA TYR A 15 44.16 82.52 -66.32
C TYR A 15 44.29 82.04 -64.87
N ASP A 16 45.01 82.79 -64.03
CA ASP A 16 45.23 82.50 -62.61
C ASP A 16 43.88 82.45 -61.87
N MET A 17 42.94 83.35 -62.17
CA MET A 17 41.59 83.31 -61.61
C MET A 17 40.86 82.00 -61.97
N ARG A 18 40.89 81.57 -63.24
CA ARG A 18 40.21 80.33 -63.67
C ARG A 18 40.91 79.07 -63.15
N GLN A 19 42.23 79.09 -63.04
CA GLN A 19 43.03 78.03 -62.43
C GLN A 19 42.69 77.89 -60.94
N THR A 20 42.67 79.00 -60.20
CA THR A 20 42.27 79.06 -58.78
C THR A 20 40.85 78.57 -58.57
N LYS A 21 39.89 79.04 -59.40
CA LYS A 21 38.49 78.56 -59.31
C LYS A 21 38.36 77.05 -59.56
N MET A 22 39.16 76.48 -60.46
CA MET A 22 39.19 75.04 -60.69
C MET A 22 39.77 74.29 -59.48
N ALA A 23 40.81 74.83 -58.84
CA ALA A 23 41.39 74.28 -57.62
C ALA A 23 40.43 74.34 -56.43
N GLU A 24 39.78 75.49 -56.19
CA GLU A 24 38.78 75.70 -55.13
C GLU A 24 37.57 74.78 -55.31
N TRP A 25 37.08 74.62 -56.54
CA TRP A 25 36.00 73.69 -56.82
C TRP A 25 36.39 72.24 -56.49
N MET A 26 37.59 71.79 -56.89
CA MET A 26 38.07 70.44 -56.53
C MET A 26 38.19 70.26 -55.01
N GLU A 27 38.68 71.26 -54.29
CA GLU A 27 38.76 71.23 -52.83
C GLU A 27 37.37 71.15 -52.19
N ASN A 28 36.39 71.87 -52.71
CA ASN A 28 35.00 71.81 -52.24
C ASN A 28 34.36 70.44 -52.51
N VAL A 29 34.65 69.83 -53.66
CA VAL A 29 34.24 68.44 -53.97
C VAL A 29 34.88 67.45 -53.00
N GLU A 30 36.19 67.55 -52.76
CA GLU A 30 36.91 66.71 -51.79
C GLU A 30 36.34 66.85 -50.36
N LYS A 31 36.02 68.08 -49.95
CA LYS A 31 35.35 68.38 -48.67
C LYS A 31 33.95 67.77 -48.59
N ALA A 32 33.16 67.87 -49.65
CA ALA A 32 31.82 67.28 -49.71
C ALA A 32 31.87 65.74 -49.67
N ILE A 33 32.80 65.11 -50.41
CA ILE A 33 33.06 63.67 -50.34
C ILE A 33 33.44 63.28 -48.91
N SER A 34 34.34 64.03 -48.27
CA SER A 34 34.77 63.77 -46.89
C SER A 34 33.61 63.84 -45.90
N ARG A 35 32.66 64.77 -46.08
CA ARG A 35 31.45 64.87 -45.22
C ARG A 35 30.46 63.73 -45.44
N ILE A 36 30.26 63.32 -46.70
CA ILE A 36 29.36 62.21 -47.07
C ILE A 36 29.90 60.87 -46.55
N MET A 37 31.22 60.70 -46.65
CA MET A 37 31.92 59.48 -46.24
C MET A 37 32.34 59.49 -44.76
N ALA A 38 32.08 60.58 -44.04
CA ALA A 38 32.36 60.67 -42.62
C ALA A 38 31.47 59.70 -41.82
N ASP A 39 32.02 59.16 -40.74
CA ASP A 39 31.29 58.34 -39.76
C ASP A 39 30.49 59.25 -38.79
N LYS A 40 29.64 60.10 -39.36
CA LYS A 40 28.75 61.01 -38.64
C LYS A 40 27.31 60.49 -38.79
N VAL A 41 26.58 60.50 -37.69
CA VAL A 41 25.13 60.23 -37.70
C VAL A 41 24.39 61.46 -38.23
N TYR A 42 23.65 61.28 -39.31
CA TYR A 42 22.78 62.30 -39.91
C TYR A 42 21.31 61.90 -39.77
N THR A 43 20.41 62.89 -39.71
CA THR A 43 19.00 62.68 -40.09
C THR A 43 18.85 62.60 -41.61
N SER A 44 17.75 62.04 -42.14
CA SER A 44 17.54 62.02 -43.60
C SER A 44 17.54 63.42 -44.20
N ALA A 45 16.97 64.41 -43.49
CA ALA A 45 16.93 65.80 -43.94
C ALA A 45 18.32 66.45 -43.99
N GLU A 46 19.17 66.19 -43.00
CA GLU A 46 20.55 66.70 -42.99
C GLU A 46 21.39 66.02 -44.07
N PHE A 47 21.30 64.71 -44.20
CA PHE A 47 22.04 63.98 -45.24
C PHE A 47 21.58 64.35 -46.64
N LYS A 48 20.27 64.61 -46.83
CA LYS A 48 19.73 65.11 -48.10
C LYS A 48 20.35 66.45 -48.50
N ARG A 49 20.63 67.35 -47.54
CA ARG A 49 21.32 68.62 -47.83
C ARG A 49 22.75 68.40 -48.28
N GLU A 50 23.49 67.51 -47.63
CA GLU A 50 24.86 67.15 -48.05
C GLU A 50 24.87 66.48 -49.43
N ARG A 51 23.89 65.60 -49.70
CA ARG A 51 23.67 64.99 -51.03
C ARG A 51 23.40 66.04 -52.10
N ASP A 52 22.45 66.93 -51.87
CA ASP A 52 22.05 67.94 -52.86
C ASP A 52 23.19 68.93 -53.14
N ASN A 53 23.96 69.30 -52.11
CA ASN A 53 25.19 70.08 -52.24
C ASN A 53 26.24 69.36 -53.11
N PHE A 54 26.49 68.08 -52.83
CA PHE A 54 27.43 67.29 -53.61
C PHE A 54 26.98 67.09 -55.07
N HIS A 55 25.70 66.83 -55.31
CA HIS A 55 25.16 66.75 -56.67
C HIS A 55 25.27 68.08 -57.42
N ALA A 56 25.08 69.22 -56.75
CA ALA A 56 25.29 70.52 -57.36
C ALA A 56 26.75 70.70 -57.81
N LEU A 57 27.72 70.33 -56.95
CA LEU A 57 29.14 70.36 -57.30
C LEU A 57 29.50 69.42 -58.45
N CYS A 58 28.83 68.27 -58.55
CA CYS A 58 29.05 67.30 -59.63
C CYS A 58 28.54 67.77 -61.00
N LYS A 59 27.57 68.69 -61.08
CA LYS A 59 27.12 69.26 -62.37
C LYS A 59 28.25 70.03 -63.07
N ASP A 60 29.21 70.53 -62.29
CA ASP A 60 30.37 71.27 -62.76
C ASP A 60 31.61 70.37 -63.02
N LEU A 61 31.48 69.05 -62.87
CA LEU A 61 32.57 68.05 -62.96
C LEU A 61 33.22 67.97 -64.35
N GLU A 62 32.43 68.08 -65.42
CA GLU A 62 32.86 67.82 -66.80
C GLU A 62 33.10 69.09 -67.63
N ARG A 63 33.84 70.06 -67.09
CA ARG A 63 34.24 71.25 -67.86
C ARG A 63 35.48 70.98 -68.73
N VAL A 64 35.35 70.06 -69.69
CA VAL A 64 36.40 69.77 -70.70
C VAL A 64 36.87 71.04 -71.41
N GLU A 65 35.97 71.99 -71.61
CA GLU A 65 36.25 73.31 -72.18
C GLU A 65 37.19 74.16 -71.31
N VAL A 66 37.09 74.06 -69.98
CA VAL A 66 37.97 74.80 -69.06
C VAL A 66 39.38 74.22 -69.06
N LYS A 67 39.53 72.89 -69.11
CA LYS A 67 40.84 72.24 -69.28
C LYS A 67 41.52 72.66 -70.58
N LYS A 68 40.80 72.57 -71.71
CA LYS A 68 41.29 72.98 -73.03
C LYS A 68 41.65 74.46 -73.05
N TRP A 69 40.83 75.32 -72.45
CA TRP A 69 41.09 76.75 -72.36
C TRP A 69 42.33 77.05 -71.51
N LEU A 70 42.51 76.40 -70.36
CA LEU A 70 43.70 76.59 -69.52
C LEU A 70 44.97 76.11 -70.26
N GLN A 71 44.93 74.98 -70.95
CA GLN A 71 46.06 74.49 -71.75
C GLN A 71 46.42 75.47 -72.88
N GLN A 72 45.44 75.88 -73.68
CA GLN A 72 45.63 76.80 -74.80
C GLN A 72 46.16 78.17 -74.36
N ILE A 73 45.58 78.75 -73.31
CA ILE A 73 46.00 80.07 -72.82
C ILE A 73 47.37 80.00 -72.14
N LEU A 74 47.68 78.92 -71.41
CA LEU A 74 49.01 78.75 -70.82
C LEU A 74 50.10 78.62 -71.90
N GLU A 75 49.85 77.87 -72.98
CA GLU A 75 50.78 77.77 -74.12
C GLU A 75 51.09 79.15 -74.72
N ILE A 76 50.07 80.00 -74.87
CA ILE A 76 50.21 81.37 -75.40
C ILE A 76 50.98 82.25 -74.41
N LEU A 77 50.65 82.21 -73.11
CA LEU A 77 51.32 83.00 -72.07
C LEU A 77 52.81 82.64 -71.93
N MET A 78 53.18 81.38 -72.22
CA MET A 78 54.54 80.86 -72.05
C MET A 78 55.38 80.85 -73.34
N ALA A 79 54.82 81.25 -74.49
CA ALA A 79 55.46 81.14 -75.81
C ALA A 79 56.81 81.88 -75.91
N GLU A 80 56.97 82.99 -75.19
CA GLU A 80 58.16 83.86 -75.21
C GLU A 80 58.88 83.94 -73.85
N ARG A 81 58.57 83.04 -72.90
CA ARG A 81 59.13 83.03 -71.53
C ARG A 81 60.37 82.14 -71.43
N ALA A 82 61.13 82.32 -70.34
CA ALA A 82 62.30 81.50 -70.06
C ALA A 82 61.93 80.01 -69.95
N LYS A 83 62.80 79.12 -70.44
CA LYS A 83 62.56 77.67 -70.51
C LYS A 83 62.23 77.07 -69.13
N GLU A 84 62.83 77.58 -68.06
CA GLU A 84 62.61 77.11 -66.69
C GLU A 84 61.23 77.52 -66.15
N GLU A 85 60.82 78.79 -66.35
CA GLU A 85 59.50 79.31 -65.95
C GLU A 85 58.36 78.60 -66.69
N ARG A 86 58.55 78.36 -68.00
CA ARG A 86 57.61 77.59 -68.83
C ARG A 86 57.41 76.17 -68.32
N LYS A 87 58.51 75.50 -67.93
CA LYS A 87 58.47 74.14 -67.39
C LYS A 87 57.75 74.10 -66.04
N GLU A 88 57.98 75.08 -65.17
CA GLU A 88 57.30 75.18 -63.86
C GLU A 88 55.79 75.37 -64.01
N GLN A 89 55.34 76.30 -64.86
CA GLN A 89 53.91 76.61 -65.02
C GLN A 89 53.14 75.51 -65.75
N LEU A 90 53.74 74.88 -66.77
CA LEU A 90 53.19 73.67 -67.38
C LEU A 90 53.07 72.53 -66.35
N GLY A 91 54.09 72.33 -65.52
CA GLY A 91 54.04 71.34 -64.44
C GLY A 91 52.94 71.60 -63.42
N LYS A 92 52.66 72.87 -63.08
CA LYS A 92 51.54 73.25 -62.19
C LYS A 92 50.17 72.96 -62.80
N LEU A 93 49.99 73.26 -64.08
CA LEU A 93 48.73 72.96 -64.78
C LEU A 93 48.54 71.45 -64.96
N ASP A 94 49.59 70.72 -65.33
CA ASP A 94 49.56 69.27 -65.47
C ASP A 94 49.23 68.59 -64.13
N ALA A 95 49.80 69.06 -63.02
CA ALA A 95 49.46 68.56 -61.69
C ALA A 95 47.98 68.82 -61.33
N LEU A 96 47.44 69.99 -61.70
CA LEU A 96 46.04 70.34 -61.47
C LEU A 96 45.08 69.48 -62.32
N ILE A 97 45.39 69.27 -63.59
CA ILE A 97 44.62 68.43 -64.51
C ILE A 97 44.67 66.97 -64.04
N LYS A 98 45.84 66.49 -63.65
CA LYS A 98 46.01 65.14 -63.09
C LYS A 98 45.18 64.94 -61.83
N LYS A 99 45.20 65.90 -60.89
CA LYS A 99 44.36 65.86 -59.68
C LYS A 99 42.87 65.81 -60.03
N HIS A 100 42.42 66.57 -61.03
CA HIS A 100 41.05 66.51 -61.52
C HIS A 100 40.69 65.14 -62.08
N GLU A 101 41.55 64.56 -62.92
CA GLU A 101 41.34 63.24 -63.53
C GLU A 101 41.31 62.12 -62.49
N GLU A 102 42.17 62.19 -61.47
CA GLU A 102 42.18 61.25 -60.35
C GLU A 102 40.96 61.41 -59.42
N LEU A 103 40.37 62.61 -59.35
CA LEU A 103 39.17 62.89 -58.56
C LEU A 103 37.90 62.35 -59.22
N ILE A 104 37.80 62.33 -60.56
CA ILE A 104 36.60 61.88 -61.30
C ILE A 104 36.13 60.49 -60.86
N PRO A 105 36.96 59.42 -60.84
CA PRO A 105 36.52 58.10 -60.39
C PRO A 105 35.97 58.10 -58.96
N THR A 106 36.57 58.90 -58.06
CA THR A 106 36.14 59.04 -56.67
C THR A 106 34.80 59.75 -56.57
N VAL A 107 34.57 60.79 -57.38
CA VAL A 107 33.29 61.50 -57.48
C VAL A 107 32.20 60.57 -57.99
N LEU A 108 32.42 59.87 -59.11
CA LEU A 108 31.44 58.93 -59.69
C LEU A 108 31.09 57.81 -58.70
N LYS A 109 32.09 57.26 -57.99
CA LYS A 109 31.85 56.27 -56.93
C LYS A 109 31.05 56.86 -55.77
N THR A 110 31.33 58.10 -55.38
CA THR A 110 30.62 58.78 -54.29
C THR A 110 29.19 59.15 -54.67
N GLN A 111 28.91 59.48 -55.94
CA GLN A 111 27.55 59.73 -56.44
C GLN A 111 26.64 58.51 -56.27
N VAL A 112 27.13 57.32 -56.56
CA VAL A 112 26.36 56.09 -56.35
C VAL A 112 26.11 55.85 -54.85
N LYS A 113 27.13 56.08 -54.01
CA LYS A 113 27.03 55.88 -52.56
C LYS A 113 26.13 56.90 -51.87
N VAL A 114 26.16 58.16 -52.27
CA VAL A 114 25.39 59.22 -51.60
C VAL A 114 23.88 59.01 -51.78
N ASP A 115 23.43 58.54 -52.94
CA ASP A 115 22.01 58.22 -53.14
C ASP A 115 21.59 56.99 -52.32
N LEU A 116 22.46 55.98 -52.24
CA LEU A 116 22.22 54.81 -51.39
C LEU A 116 22.15 55.20 -49.90
N TYR A 117 23.09 56.01 -49.42
CA TYR A 117 23.14 56.44 -48.02
C TYR A 117 21.92 57.28 -47.66
N TRP A 118 21.48 58.17 -48.56
CA TRP A 118 20.25 58.93 -48.35
C TRP A 118 19.03 58.02 -48.23
N LYS A 119 18.91 56.99 -49.08
CA LYS A 119 17.84 55.99 -48.96
C LYS A 119 17.91 55.23 -47.63
N CYS A 120 19.11 54.91 -47.14
CA CYS A 120 19.30 54.25 -45.84
C CYS A 120 18.93 55.16 -44.65
N TYR A 121 19.25 56.45 -44.72
CA TYR A 121 18.83 57.44 -43.72
C TYR A 121 17.32 57.69 -43.76
N ALA A 122 16.72 57.78 -44.94
CA ALA A 122 15.26 57.88 -45.09
C ALA A 122 14.54 56.65 -44.52
N TYR A 123 15.07 55.45 -44.76
CA TYR A 123 14.58 54.22 -44.14
C TYR A 123 14.67 54.27 -42.61
N GLY A 124 15.77 54.78 -42.05
CA GLY A 124 15.91 54.97 -40.59
C GLY A 124 14.83 55.89 -40.00
N ASP A 125 14.52 57.01 -40.66
CA ASP A 125 13.45 57.92 -40.23
C ASP A 125 12.06 57.27 -40.34
N GLU A 126 11.81 56.46 -41.39
CA GLU A 126 10.58 55.68 -41.54
C GLU A 126 10.42 54.61 -40.45
N LEU A 127 11.51 53.98 -40.00
CA LEU A 127 11.47 52.97 -38.94
C LEU A 127 11.14 53.56 -37.56
N LYS A 128 11.59 54.79 -37.28
CA LYS A 128 11.51 55.40 -35.95
C LYS A 128 10.14 55.29 -35.26
N PRO A 129 9.00 55.71 -35.86
CA PRO A 129 7.70 55.59 -35.19
C PRO A 129 7.26 54.15 -34.93
N HIS A 130 7.73 53.18 -35.73
CA HIS A 130 7.42 51.76 -35.54
C HIS A 130 8.26 51.13 -34.45
N ILE A 131 9.53 51.53 -34.36
CA ILE A 131 10.40 51.15 -33.26
C ILE A 131 9.88 51.71 -31.93
N GLU A 132 9.49 52.99 -31.87
CA GLU A 132 8.91 53.60 -30.66
C GLU A 132 7.59 52.91 -30.25
N PHE A 133 6.78 52.49 -31.23
CA PHE A 133 5.58 51.69 -30.99
C PHE A 133 5.90 50.32 -30.38
N LEU A 134 6.89 49.59 -30.93
CA LEU A 134 7.33 48.31 -30.38
C LEU A 134 7.90 48.45 -28.98
N ASP A 135 8.76 49.45 -28.75
CA ASP A 135 9.34 49.75 -27.45
C ASP A 135 8.24 50.03 -26.41
N GLY A 136 7.16 50.72 -26.80
CA GLY A 136 5.98 50.96 -25.95
C GLY A 136 5.22 49.69 -25.57
N ILE A 137 4.96 48.80 -26.53
CA ILE A 137 4.30 47.52 -26.26
C ILE A 137 5.20 46.61 -25.43
N MET A 138 6.49 46.55 -25.75
CA MET A 138 7.49 45.79 -25.01
C MET A 138 7.55 46.23 -23.54
N LEU A 139 7.65 47.52 -23.28
CA LEU A 139 7.65 48.09 -21.92
C LEU A 139 6.37 47.69 -21.16
N SER A 140 5.20 47.83 -21.79
CA SER A 140 3.93 47.45 -21.15
C SER A 140 3.82 45.94 -20.91
N SER A 141 4.43 45.12 -21.78
CA SER A 141 4.37 43.66 -21.72
C SER A 141 5.43 43.05 -20.80
N THR A 142 6.42 43.81 -20.35
CA THR A 142 7.50 43.32 -19.47
C THR A 142 7.47 43.92 -18.08
N ARG A 143 6.66 44.97 -17.85
CA ARG A 143 6.52 45.59 -16.52
C ARG A 143 5.88 44.63 -15.52
N ASP A 144 6.42 44.56 -14.32
CA ASP A 144 5.88 43.77 -13.22
C ASP A 144 4.38 44.02 -13.00
N ILE A 145 3.68 42.95 -12.62
CA ILE A 145 2.26 42.96 -12.28
C ILE A 145 2.08 42.52 -10.85
N ALA A 146 1.03 43.05 -10.22
CA ALA A 146 0.65 42.70 -8.87
C ALA A 146 -0.89 42.72 -8.71
N PRO A 147 -1.64 41.87 -9.45
CA PRO A 147 -3.09 41.79 -9.30
C PRO A 147 -3.49 41.34 -7.89
N SER A 148 -4.42 42.07 -7.26
CA SER A 148 -4.88 41.76 -5.89
C SER A 148 -6.12 40.85 -5.82
N CYS A 149 -6.77 40.60 -6.95
CA CYS A 149 -7.95 39.74 -7.12
C CYS A 149 -8.15 39.39 -8.61
N VAL A 150 -9.11 38.50 -8.90
CA VAL A 150 -9.39 38.01 -10.25
C VAL A 150 -9.82 39.12 -11.21
N GLU A 151 -10.58 40.11 -10.73
CA GLU A 151 -11.02 41.26 -11.53
C GLU A 151 -9.82 42.10 -12.01
N ASN A 152 -8.79 42.26 -11.18
CA ASN A 152 -7.55 42.92 -11.59
C ASN A 152 -6.80 42.11 -12.66
N VAL A 153 -6.88 40.78 -12.62
CA VAL A 153 -6.28 39.91 -13.65
C VAL A 153 -7.04 40.08 -14.97
N ASP A 154 -8.37 40.12 -14.92
CA ASP A 154 -9.21 40.38 -16.11
C ASP A 154 -8.89 41.71 -16.78
N GLU A 155 -8.77 42.80 -16.02
CA GLU A 155 -8.36 44.09 -16.57
C GLU A 155 -6.97 44.03 -17.24
N LEU A 156 -6.04 43.24 -16.69
CA LEU A 156 -4.70 43.04 -17.26
C LEU A 156 -4.76 42.20 -18.55
N ILE A 157 -5.63 41.19 -18.60
CA ILE A 157 -5.88 40.38 -19.80
C ILE A 157 -6.41 41.29 -20.92
N GLU A 158 -7.46 42.06 -20.67
CA GLU A 158 -8.06 42.96 -21.67
C GLU A 158 -7.03 43.97 -22.23
N ARG A 159 -6.19 44.54 -21.34
CA ARG A 159 -5.10 45.44 -21.76
C ARG A 159 -4.07 44.72 -22.63
N GLN A 160 -3.71 43.49 -22.29
CA GLN A 160 -2.72 42.72 -23.04
C GLN A 160 -3.26 42.26 -24.41
N GLU A 161 -4.52 41.83 -24.48
CA GLU A 161 -5.22 41.51 -25.73
C GLU A 161 -5.30 42.72 -26.66
N LYS A 162 -5.54 43.91 -26.09
CA LYS A 162 -5.51 45.17 -26.84
C LYS A 162 -4.11 45.44 -27.42
N SER A 163 -3.04 45.23 -26.66
CA SER A 163 -1.66 45.36 -27.15
C SER A 163 -1.37 44.38 -28.29
N LEU A 164 -1.78 43.12 -28.18
CA LEU A 164 -1.64 42.12 -29.26
C LEU A 164 -2.45 42.48 -30.50
N THR A 165 -3.65 43.02 -30.32
CA THR A 165 -4.47 43.54 -31.43
C THR A 165 -3.77 44.71 -32.12
N GLN A 166 -3.19 45.64 -31.35
CA GLN A 166 -2.40 46.75 -31.90
C GLN A 166 -1.19 46.24 -32.69
N LEU A 167 -0.45 45.25 -32.20
CA LEU A 167 0.61 44.60 -32.98
C LEU A 167 0.04 44.06 -34.29
N GLU A 168 -1.05 43.30 -34.27
CA GLU A 168 -1.62 42.72 -35.49
C GLU A 168 -1.97 43.78 -36.55
N THR A 169 -2.52 44.95 -36.14
CA THR A 169 -2.81 46.05 -37.07
C THR A 169 -1.58 46.64 -37.76
N LYS A 170 -0.38 46.48 -37.18
CA LYS A 170 0.89 46.97 -37.73
C LYS A 170 1.70 45.89 -38.45
N ARG A 171 1.26 44.62 -38.42
CA ARG A 171 2.01 43.47 -38.96
C ARG A 171 2.45 43.68 -40.40
N ASN A 172 1.53 44.05 -41.28
CA ASN A 172 1.84 44.22 -42.71
C ASN A 172 2.82 45.36 -42.94
N VAL A 173 2.66 46.48 -42.23
CA VAL A 173 3.55 47.64 -42.34
C VAL A 173 4.98 47.28 -41.90
N VAL A 174 5.13 46.58 -40.77
CA VAL A 174 6.45 46.15 -40.29
C VAL A 174 7.07 45.11 -41.24
N LYS A 175 6.28 44.17 -41.76
CA LYS A 175 6.75 43.20 -42.76
C LYS A 175 7.26 43.88 -44.03
N GLU A 176 6.57 44.91 -44.51
CA GLU A 176 7.00 45.73 -45.66
C GLU A 176 8.30 46.49 -45.35
N LEU A 177 8.41 47.09 -44.16
CA LEU A 177 9.63 47.77 -43.73
C LEU A 177 10.83 46.82 -43.66
N ILE A 178 10.67 45.62 -43.08
CA ILE A 178 11.70 44.59 -43.07
C ILE A 178 12.08 44.20 -44.50
N GLY A 179 11.11 44.02 -45.40
CA GLY A 179 11.35 43.72 -46.81
C GLY A 179 12.16 44.83 -47.52
N LYS A 180 11.79 46.09 -47.30
CA LYS A 180 12.52 47.26 -47.81
C LYS A 180 13.95 47.33 -47.24
N GLY A 181 14.12 47.05 -45.96
CA GLY A 181 15.43 46.96 -45.31
C GLY A 181 16.32 45.88 -45.93
N LYS A 182 15.78 44.67 -46.16
CA LYS A 182 16.50 43.56 -46.79
C LYS A 182 16.96 43.90 -48.22
N GLN A 183 16.13 44.56 -49.01
CA GLN A 183 16.53 45.04 -50.33
C GLN A 183 17.68 46.05 -50.27
N LEU A 184 17.69 46.96 -49.28
CA LEU A 184 18.81 47.89 -49.11
C LEU A 184 20.10 47.17 -48.67
N LEU A 185 20.00 46.06 -47.93
CA LEU A 185 21.14 45.26 -47.48
C LEU A 185 21.85 44.49 -48.60
N GLU A 186 21.18 44.24 -49.73
CA GLU A 186 21.77 43.56 -50.91
C GLU A 186 22.88 44.39 -51.57
N ASN A 187 22.89 45.71 -51.36
CA ASN A 187 23.88 46.59 -51.95
C ASN A 187 25.22 46.51 -51.18
N PRO A 188 26.34 46.12 -51.83
CA PRO A 188 27.63 45.94 -51.16
C PRO A 188 28.21 47.25 -50.61
N ASP A 189 27.78 48.39 -51.14
CA ASP A 189 28.25 49.71 -50.73
C ASP A 189 27.41 50.32 -49.58
N LYS A 190 26.49 49.56 -48.97
CA LYS A 190 25.62 50.02 -47.87
C LYS A 190 26.40 50.61 -46.67
N PRO A 191 25.79 51.55 -45.91
CA PRO A 191 26.40 52.04 -44.69
C PRO A 191 26.30 51.01 -43.55
N LYS A 192 27.30 50.99 -42.65
CA LYS A 192 27.40 50.00 -41.57
C LYS A 192 26.23 50.01 -40.58
N PHE A 193 25.59 51.17 -40.36
CA PHE A 193 24.47 51.29 -39.42
C PHE A 193 23.20 50.59 -39.92
N LEU A 194 23.07 50.36 -41.23
CA LEU A 194 21.85 49.79 -41.82
C LEU A 194 21.57 48.39 -41.26
N ASP A 195 22.61 47.56 -41.11
CA ASP A 195 22.49 46.22 -40.53
C ASP A 195 21.86 46.27 -39.13
N SER A 196 22.28 47.22 -38.29
CA SER A 196 21.71 47.43 -36.95
C SER A 196 20.23 47.86 -37.00
N HIS A 197 19.88 48.78 -37.90
CA HIS A 197 18.49 49.25 -38.04
C HIS A 197 17.54 48.16 -38.54
N VAL A 198 17.94 47.37 -39.54
CA VAL A 198 17.13 46.25 -40.05
C VAL A 198 17.00 45.17 -38.98
N LYS A 199 18.10 44.83 -38.30
CA LYS A 199 18.09 43.87 -37.19
C LYS A 199 17.16 44.31 -36.06
N ARG A 200 17.20 45.59 -35.67
CA ARG A 200 16.36 46.13 -34.58
C ARG A 200 14.86 45.99 -34.85
N ILE A 201 14.40 46.26 -36.08
CA ILE A 201 12.97 46.12 -36.40
C ILE A 201 12.57 44.64 -36.59
N GLU A 202 13.45 43.80 -37.13
CA GLU A 202 13.19 42.38 -37.33
C GLU A 202 13.13 41.63 -36.00
N GLU A 203 14.19 41.69 -35.19
CA GLU A 203 14.23 41.04 -33.87
C GLU A 203 13.27 41.69 -32.88
N GLY A 204 13.17 43.03 -32.88
CA GLY A 204 12.29 43.76 -31.98
C GLY A 204 10.81 43.42 -32.19
N TRP A 205 10.40 43.13 -33.42
CA TRP A 205 9.03 42.68 -33.71
C TRP A 205 8.76 41.31 -33.08
N ASP A 206 9.64 40.34 -33.35
CA ASP A 206 9.47 38.96 -32.89
C ASP A 206 9.54 38.87 -31.36
N ASP A 207 10.54 39.50 -30.73
CA ASP A 207 10.69 39.52 -29.27
C ASP A 207 9.50 40.22 -28.60
N THR A 208 9.06 41.39 -29.11
CA THR A 208 7.88 42.09 -28.55
C THR A 208 6.64 41.22 -28.62
N LYS A 209 6.42 40.53 -29.75
CA LYS A 209 5.28 39.62 -29.92
C LYS A 209 5.37 38.41 -29.00
N GLU A 210 6.56 37.82 -28.85
CA GLU A 210 6.80 36.70 -27.94
C GLU A 210 6.50 37.10 -26.50
N LYS A 211 7.08 38.19 -26.00
CA LYS A 211 6.84 38.70 -24.64
C LYS A 211 5.37 39.07 -24.40
N ALA A 212 4.74 39.72 -25.37
CA ALA A 212 3.33 40.08 -25.29
C ALA A 212 2.41 38.84 -25.23
N SER A 213 2.75 37.79 -25.97
CA SER A 213 1.99 36.53 -25.99
C SER A 213 2.21 35.73 -24.72
N ALA A 214 3.46 35.61 -24.26
CA ALA A 214 3.82 34.93 -23.01
C ALA A 214 3.15 35.58 -21.79
N ARG A 215 3.04 36.92 -21.78
CA ARG A 215 2.30 37.63 -20.73
C ARG A 215 0.81 37.34 -20.75
N LEU A 216 0.19 37.31 -21.94
CA LEU A 216 -1.23 36.96 -22.04
C LEU A 216 -1.47 35.54 -21.50
N GLN A 217 -0.62 34.59 -21.87
CA GLN A 217 -0.69 33.22 -21.37
C GLN A 217 -0.55 33.18 -19.84
N LEU A 218 0.45 33.84 -19.27
CA LEU A 218 0.63 33.92 -17.81
C LEU A 218 -0.62 34.48 -17.11
N LEU A 219 -1.22 35.54 -17.66
CA LEU A 219 -2.43 36.15 -17.09
C LEU A 219 -3.64 35.21 -17.18
N GLN A 220 -3.81 34.49 -18.30
CA GLN A 220 -4.87 33.49 -18.46
C GLN A 220 -4.71 32.32 -17.48
N GLU A 221 -3.49 31.79 -17.33
CA GLU A 221 -3.17 30.76 -16.35
C GLU A 221 -3.41 31.24 -14.91
N THR A 222 -3.01 32.49 -14.62
CA THR A 222 -3.27 33.14 -13.32
C THR A 222 -4.77 33.25 -13.05
N LYS A 223 -5.57 33.66 -14.04
CA LYS A 223 -7.04 33.75 -13.89
C LYS A 223 -7.65 32.38 -13.60
N ALA A 224 -7.31 31.38 -14.40
CA ALA A 224 -7.80 30.02 -14.20
C ALA A 224 -7.43 29.49 -12.80
N ALA A 225 -6.23 29.80 -12.32
CA ALA A 225 -5.80 29.46 -10.97
C ALA A 225 -6.62 30.16 -9.88
N TRP A 226 -6.96 31.44 -10.03
CA TRP A 226 -7.85 32.15 -9.10
C TRP A 226 -9.24 31.50 -9.03
N GLU A 227 -9.84 31.20 -10.19
CA GLU A 227 -11.16 30.58 -10.28
C GLU A 227 -11.15 29.17 -9.67
N GLY A 228 -10.17 28.35 -10.04
CA GLY A 228 -10.01 27.00 -9.51
C GLY A 228 -9.65 26.97 -8.02
N TYR A 229 -8.91 27.96 -7.51
CA TYR A 229 -8.64 28.11 -6.08
C TYR A 229 -9.94 28.39 -5.31
N ALA A 230 -10.73 29.37 -5.76
CA ALA A 230 -11.99 29.73 -5.11
C ALA A 230 -13.02 28.59 -5.15
N GLU A 231 -13.17 27.93 -6.31
CA GLU A 231 -14.05 26.76 -6.45
C GLU A 231 -13.58 25.60 -5.55
N GLY A 232 -12.28 25.30 -5.55
CA GLY A 232 -11.68 24.26 -4.73
C GLY A 232 -11.92 24.49 -3.23
N LEU A 233 -11.81 25.72 -2.74
CA LEU A 233 -12.08 26.06 -1.34
C LEU A 233 -13.53 25.77 -0.93
N VAL A 234 -14.50 26.04 -1.81
CA VAL A 234 -15.92 25.74 -1.55
C VAL A 234 -16.12 24.22 -1.56
N GLN A 235 -15.66 23.54 -2.60
CA GLN A 235 -15.84 22.09 -2.75
C GLN A 235 -15.20 21.30 -1.59
N ILE A 236 -13.98 21.65 -1.18
CA ILE A 236 -13.33 20.96 -0.07
C ILE A 236 -14.04 21.22 1.27
N GLY A 237 -14.64 22.40 1.43
CA GLY A 237 -15.49 22.73 2.57
C GLY A 237 -16.69 21.78 2.67
N ASP A 238 -17.41 21.59 1.56
CA ASP A 238 -18.55 20.68 1.47
C ASP A 238 -18.14 19.22 1.74
N GLU A 239 -16.99 18.78 1.21
CA GLU A 239 -16.47 17.43 1.46
C GLU A 239 -16.07 17.22 2.93
N PHE A 240 -15.55 18.25 3.61
CA PHE A 240 -15.31 18.18 5.05
C PHE A 240 -16.60 18.00 5.84
N GLU A 241 -17.67 18.75 5.51
CA GLU A 241 -18.97 18.59 6.17
C GLU A 241 -19.57 17.20 5.95
N LYS A 242 -19.50 16.69 4.70
CA LYS A 242 -19.91 15.32 4.37
C LYS A 242 -19.13 14.29 5.18
N ALA A 243 -17.81 14.44 5.28
CA ALA A 243 -16.96 13.57 6.08
C ALA A 243 -17.37 13.60 7.57
N GLU A 244 -17.60 14.78 8.15
CA GLU A 244 -18.07 14.92 9.53
C GLU A 244 -19.42 14.23 9.76
N ASP A 245 -20.35 14.34 8.82
CA ASP A 245 -21.66 13.70 8.90
C ASP A 245 -21.58 12.18 8.77
N GLU A 246 -20.70 11.66 7.90
CA GLU A 246 -20.46 10.22 7.82
C GLU A 246 -19.80 9.67 9.09
N ILE A 247 -18.86 10.41 9.70
CA ILE A 247 -18.27 10.06 11.00
C ILE A 247 -19.36 9.89 12.07
N LYS A 248 -20.35 10.79 12.13
CA LYS A 248 -21.46 10.70 13.10
C LYS A 248 -22.34 9.47 12.91
N LYS A 249 -22.36 8.91 11.69
CA LYS A 249 -23.13 7.70 11.35
C LYS A 249 -22.40 6.41 11.71
N VAL A 250 -21.09 6.45 11.99
CA VAL A 250 -20.28 5.30 12.41
C VAL A 250 -20.68 4.85 13.82
N LYS A 251 -21.36 3.69 13.90
CA LYS A 251 -21.88 3.13 15.15
C LYS A 251 -21.59 1.63 15.21
N LYS A 252 -21.46 1.09 16.43
CA LYS A 252 -21.36 -0.37 16.63
C LYS A 252 -22.68 -1.03 16.22
N ARG A 253 -22.58 -2.16 15.50
CA ARG A 253 -23.69 -3.06 15.17
C ARG A 253 -23.39 -4.41 15.80
N PHE A 254 -24.35 -4.97 16.53
CA PHE A 254 -24.14 -6.21 17.26
C PHE A 254 -24.62 -7.44 16.49
N ASN A 255 -25.53 -7.28 15.52
CA ASN A 255 -25.76 -8.33 14.54
C ASN A 255 -24.52 -8.51 13.64
N LEU A 256 -23.93 -9.70 13.62
CA LEU A 256 -22.62 -9.93 12.97
C LEU A 256 -22.65 -9.64 11.45
N GLN A 257 -23.66 -10.11 10.73
CA GLN A 257 -23.77 -9.85 9.29
C GLN A 257 -23.95 -8.34 9.03
N SER A 258 -24.84 -7.69 9.77
CA SER A 258 -25.05 -6.25 9.64
C SER A 258 -23.81 -5.43 10.01
N ALA A 259 -22.96 -5.95 10.91
CA ALA A 259 -21.72 -5.32 11.31
C ALA A 259 -20.66 -5.40 10.21
N PHE A 260 -20.54 -6.55 9.53
CA PHE A 260 -19.70 -6.68 8.34
C PHE A 260 -20.17 -5.77 7.20
N ASP A 261 -21.47 -5.77 6.91
CA ASP A 261 -22.04 -4.96 5.84
C ASP A 261 -21.85 -3.44 6.10
N ASP A 262 -22.06 -2.98 7.34
CA ASP A 262 -21.81 -1.56 7.68
C ASP A 262 -20.30 -1.25 7.62
N LEU A 263 -19.42 -2.13 8.12
CA LEU A 263 -17.97 -1.93 8.06
C LEU A 263 -17.47 -1.78 6.61
N GLU A 264 -17.86 -2.68 5.71
CA GLU A 264 -17.48 -2.60 4.30
C GLU A 264 -17.97 -1.29 3.68
N LYS A 265 -19.22 -0.91 3.96
CA LYS A 265 -19.78 0.37 3.53
C LYS A 265 -18.97 1.56 4.06
N ARG A 266 -18.59 1.58 5.34
CA ARG A 266 -17.80 2.67 5.94
C ARG A 266 -16.40 2.75 5.36
N GLN A 267 -15.74 1.60 5.16
CA GLN A 267 -14.41 1.54 4.54
C GLN A 267 -14.43 2.12 3.12
N LYS A 268 -15.45 1.76 2.33
CA LYS A 268 -15.64 2.31 0.97
C LYS A 268 -15.87 3.82 1.00
N ILE A 269 -16.82 4.30 1.81
CA ILE A 269 -17.12 5.74 1.92
C ILE A 269 -15.88 6.51 2.36
N PHE A 270 -15.13 5.99 3.34
CA PHE A 270 -13.88 6.61 3.80
C PHE A 270 -12.84 6.69 2.66
N ALA A 271 -12.62 5.61 1.92
CA ALA A 271 -11.67 5.59 0.81
C ALA A 271 -12.05 6.60 -0.29
N ASP A 272 -13.33 6.64 -0.67
CA ASP A 272 -13.85 7.59 -1.67
C ASP A 272 -13.69 9.05 -1.19
N THR A 273 -14.04 9.30 0.08
CA THR A 273 -13.90 10.63 0.71
C THR A 273 -12.43 11.07 0.75
N LYS A 274 -11.53 10.19 1.19
CA LYS A 274 -10.09 10.46 1.28
C LYS A 274 -9.51 10.83 -0.08
N ASN A 275 -9.77 10.01 -1.10
CA ASN A 275 -9.28 10.26 -2.45
C ASN A 275 -9.80 11.58 -3.02
N THR A 276 -11.08 11.88 -2.80
CA THR A 276 -11.72 13.12 -3.26
C THR A 276 -11.08 14.34 -2.58
N VAL A 277 -10.97 14.32 -1.25
CA VAL A 277 -10.37 15.41 -0.47
C VAL A 277 -8.90 15.62 -0.83
N GLU A 278 -8.10 14.55 -0.98
CA GLU A 278 -6.68 14.64 -1.37
C GLU A 278 -6.52 15.23 -2.78
N THR A 279 -7.40 14.85 -3.71
CA THR A 279 -7.40 15.37 -5.09
C THR A 279 -7.72 16.86 -5.13
N ILE A 280 -8.81 17.29 -4.45
CA ILE A 280 -9.20 18.70 -4.38
C ILE A 280 -8.12 19.51 -3.68
N TYR A 281 -7.58 19.02 -2.55
CA TYR A 281 -6.52 19.71 -1.82
C TYR A 281 -5.27 19.91 -2.67
N LYS A 282 -4.86 18.90 -3.45
CA LYS A 282 -3.74 19.04 -4.40
C LYS A 282 -4.04 20.12 -5.45
N SER A 283 -5.23 20.13 -6.03
CA SER A 283 -5.62 21.18 -6.98
C SER A 283 -5.61 22.57 -6.34
N ILE A 284 -6.00 22.72 -5.08
CA ILE A 284 -5.90 23.98 -4.34
C ILE A 284 -4.44 24.42 -4.19
N GLN A 285 -3.51 23.49 -3.88
CA GLN A 285 -2.07 23.80 -3.80
C GLN A 285 -1.51 24.24 -5.15
N ASP A 286 -1.81 23.49 -6.22
CA ASP A 286 -1.32 23.80 -7.57
C ASP A 286 -1.83 25.19 -8.03
N ASN A 287 -3.11 25.49 -7.79
CA ASN A 287 -3.70 26.80 -8.08
C ASN A 287 -3.11 27.91 -7.20
N TYR A 288 -2.87 27.64 -5.91
CA TYR A 288 -2.22 28.57 -4.99
C TYR A 288 -0.81 28.95 -5.47
N ASP A 289 -0.02 27.98 -5.92
CA ASP A 289 1.34 28.21 -6.40
C ASP A 289 1.35 29.11 -7.64
N ILE A 290 0.49 28.83 -8.63
CA ILE A 290 0.38 29.66 -9.85
C ILE A 290 -0.08 31.08 -9.51
N MET A 291 -1.14 31.20 -8.70
CA MET A 291 -1.71 32.49 -8.31
C MET A 291 -0.71 33.36 -7.55
N THR A 292 0.09 32.76 -6.66
CA THR A 292 1.04 33.50 -5.80
C THR A 292 2.28 34.00 -6.54
N MET A 293 2.55 33.54 -7.76
CA MET A 293 3.62 34.07 -8.62
C MET A 293 3.43 35.55 -8.95
N THR A 294 2.17 35.98 -9.09
CA THR A 294 1.82 37.36 -9.49
C THR A 294 1.14 38.14 -8.36
N LEU A 295 0.81 37.48 -7.24
CA LEU A 295 0.13 38.11 -6.12
C LEU A 295 1.03 39.14 -5.39
N PRO A 296 0.49 40.30 -4.97
CA PRO A 296 1.20 41.23 -4.09
C PRO A 296 1.61 40.57 -2.78
N ASP A 297 2.81 40.89 -2.27
CA ASP A 297 3.34 40.31 -1.04
C ASP A 297 2.40 40.50 0.17
N GLU A 298 1.76 41.67 0.27
CA GLU A 298 0.78 41.99 1.31
C GLU A 298 -0.44 41.05 1.33
N LYS A 299 -0.78 40.44 0.18
CA LYS A 299 -1.91 39.53 0.03
C LYS A 299 -1.52 38.06 0.19
N LYS A 300 -0.24 37.70 0.00
CA LYS A 300 0.25 36.33 0.17
C LYS A 300 -0.03 35.78 1.56
N ASP A 301 0.11 36.61 2.59
CA ASP A 301 -0.17 36.21 3.97
C ASP A 301 -1.64 35.84 4.23
N PHE A 302 -2.59 36.46 3.51
CA PHE A 302 -4.01 36.13 3.63
C PHE A 302 -4.30 34.75 3.04
N VAL A 303 -3.92 34.52 1.79
CA VAL A 303 -4.14 33.25 1.10
C VAL A 303 -3.39 32.11 1.78
N LYS A 304 -2.19 32.37 2.30
CA LYS A 304 -1.43 31.40 3.10
C LYS A 304 -2.16 30.98 4.37
N LYS A 305 -2.88 31.89 5.03
CA LYS A 305 -3.72 31.56 6.19
C LYS A 305 -4.94 30.74 5.79
N GLU A 306 -5.57 31.03 4.66
CA GLU A 306 -6.69 30.23 4.13
C GLU A 306 -6.26 28.80 3.81
N VAL A 307 -5.15 28.64 3.07
CA VAL A 307 -4.58 27.32 2.78
C VAL A 307 -4.25 26.59 4.09
N LYS A 308 -3.63 27.26 5.06
CA LYS A 308 -3.35 26.64 6.36
C LYS A 308 -4.63 26.19 7.07
N ALA A 309 -5.70 26.98 7.04
CA ALA A 309 -6.98 26.60 7.65
C ALA A 309 -7.58 25.35 6.98
N VAL A 310 -7.44 25.22 5.66
CA VAL A 310 -7.81 24.01 4.90
C VAL A 310 -6.93 22.83 5.34
N THR A 311 -5.62 23.01 5.41
CA THR A 311 -4.67 21.98 5.87
C THR A 311 -5.01 21.49 7.28
N ASP A 312 -5.31 22.39 8.21
CA ASP A 312 -5.69 22.04 9.58
C ASP A 312 -7.02 21.23 9.60
N LYS A 313 -7.98 21.57 8.74
CA LYS A 313 -9.24 20.84 8.59
C LYS A 313 -9.11 19.46 7.93
N LEU A 314 -8.04 19.18 7.16
CA LEU A 314 -7.77 17.84 6.62
C LEU A 314 -7.70 16.77 7.73
N GLY A 315 -7.45 17.17 8.99
CA GLY A 315 -7.53 16.27 10.14
C GLY A 315 -8.87 15.55 10.30
N VAL A 316 -9.96 16.01 9.67
CA VAL A 316 -11.23 15.27 9.60
C VAL A 316 -11.09 13.89 8.94
N VAL A 317 -10.27 13.78 7.90
CA VAL A 317 -10.02 12.50 7.21
C VAL A 317 -9.33 11.51 8.16
N ASN A 318 -8.34 11.98 8.92
CA ASN A 318 -7.67 11.16 9.94
C ASN A 318 -8.64 10.71 11.04
N LYS A 319 -9.51 11.61 11.52
CA LYS A 319 -10.56 11.26 12.48
C LYS A 319 -11.52 10.21 11.92
N PHE A 320 -11.87 10.30 10.64
CA PHE A 320 -12.71 9.30 9.98
C PHE A 320 -12.00 7.94 9.93
N GLU A 321 -10.74 7.91 9.51
CA GLU A 321 -9.92 6.69 9.47
C GLU A 321 -9.86 6.01 10.84
N GLU A 322 -9.56 6.77 11.91
CA GLU A 322 -9.52 6.26 13.28
C GLU A 322 -10.86 5.67 13.71
N LYS A 323 -11.98 6.31 13.34
CA LYS A 323 -13.31 5.82 13.65
C LYS A 323 -13.64 4.52 12.92
N VAL A 324 -13.30 4.42 11.64
CA VAL A 324 -13.47 3.19 10.84
C VAL A 324 -12.62 2.06 11.42
N LYS A 325 -11.34 2.32 11.73
CA LYS A 325 -10.44 1.35 12.37
C LYS A 325 -10.97 0.84 13.70
N LYS A 326 -11.53 1.72 14.55
CA LYS A 326 -12.15 1.30 15.81
C LYS A 326 -13.35 0.37 15.60
N ILE A 327 -14.15 0.59 14.55
CA ILE A 327 -15.24 -0.32 14.20
C ILE A 327 -14.71 -1.62 13.61
N GLU A 328 -13.69 -1.58 12.77
CA GLU A 328 -13.03 -2.78 12.24
C GLU A 328 -12.52 -3.70 13.35
N THR A 329 -11.79 -3.14 14.33
CA THR A 329 -11.35 -3.90 15.51
C THR A 329 -12.54 -4.51 16.25
N PHE A 330 -13.60 -3.74 16.46
CA PHE A 330 -14.81 -4.22 17.13
C PHE A 330 -15.50 -5.37 16.35
N VAL A 331 -15.66 -5.26 15.03
CA VAL A 331 -16.27 -6.31 14.20
C VAL A 331 -15.43 -7.57 14.20
N ASN A 332 -14.10 -7.44 14.14
CA ASN A 332 -13.19 -8.58 14.23
C ASN A 332 -13.27 -9.28 15.60
N SER A 333 -13.33 -8.52 16.70
CA SER A 333 -13.56 -9.08 18.04
C SER A 333 -14.91 -9.79 18.15
N LEU A 334 -15.98 -9.21 17.59
CA LEU A 334 -17.32 -9.81 17.57
C LEU A 334 -17.36 -11.10 16.76
N ASN A 335 -16.70 -11.15 15.60
CA ASN A 335 -16.55 -12.36 14.81
C ASN A 335 -15.76 -13.45 15.56
N GLY A 336 -14.69 -13.06 16.27
CA GLY A 336 -13.91 -13.97 17.11
C GLY A 336 -14.75 -14.57 18.23
N PHE A 337 -15.55 -13.72 18.90
CA PHE A 337 -16.48 -14.13 19.95
C PHE A 337 -17.54 -15.11 19.42
N ASP A 338 -18.23 -14.79 18.32
CA ASP A 338 -19.20 -15.68 17.67
C ASP A 338 -18.62 -17.05 17.30
N LYS A 339 -17.42 -17.08 16.71
CA LYS A 339 -16.72 -18.33 16.37
C LYS A 339 -16.38 -19.16 17.61
N SER A 340 -15.95 -18.51 18.68
CA SER A 340 -15.67 -19.17 19.96
C SER A 340 -16.92 -19.85 20.51
N LEU A 341 -18.06 -19.13 20.54
CA LEU A 341 -19.34 -19.69 21.00
C LEU A 341 -19.80 -20.87 20.14
N LYS A 342 -19.76 -20.74 18.81
CA LYS A 342 -20.13 -21.83 17.89
C LYS A 342 -19.25 -23.06 18.08
N THR A 343 -17.94 -22.87 18.29
CA THR A 343 -17.00 -23.96 18.53
C THR A 343 -17.30 -24.68 19.85
N LEU A 344 -17.56 -23.92 20.92
CA LEU A 344 -17.96 -24.49 22.22
C LEU A 344 -19.30 -25.22 22.12
N ASN A 345 -20.27 -24.68 21.39
CA ASN A 345 -21.58 -25.30 21.23
C ASN A 345 -21.51 -26.65 20.51
N THR A 346 -20.74 -26.76 19.42
CA THR A 346 -20.54 -28.05 18.75
C THR A 346 -19.78 -29.03 19.65
N TRP A 347 -18.72 -28.56 20.30
CA TRP A 347 -17.91 -29.41 21.17
C TRP A 347 -18.71 -29.97 22.34
N MET A 348 -19.56 -29.16 22.99
CA MET A 348 -20.32 -29.62 24.16
C MET A 348 -21.35 -30.70 23.81
N THR A 349 -21.93 -30.67 22.60
CA THR A 349 -22.82 -31.74 22.13
C THR A 349 -22.07 -33.04 21.91
N ASP A 350 -20.88 -32.98 21.30
CA ASP A 350 -20.05 -34.16 21.05
C ASP A 350 -19.55 -34.76 22.38
N ALA A 351 -19.15 -33.91 23.33
CA ALA A 351 -18.69 -34.33 24.65
C ALA A 351 -19.80 -35.00 25.48
N GLU A 352 -21.05 -34.50 25.41
CA GLU A 352 -22.20 -35.16 26.06
C GLU A 352 -22.51 -36.52 25.40
N THR A 353 -22.38 -36.64 24.06
CA THR A 353 -22.49 -37.94 23.38
C THR A 353 -21.39 -38.91 23.84
N GLN A 354 -20.14 -38.46 23.90
CA GLN A 354 -19.02 -39.27 24.36
C GLN A 354 -19.24 -39.78 25.80
N LEU A 355 -19.68 -38.92 26.72
CA LEU A 355 -20.01 -39.33 28.09
C LEU A 355 -21.10 -40.40 28.11
N ASN A 356 -22.16 -40.22 27.31
CA ASN A 356 -23.25 -41.19 27.21
C ASN A 356 -22.78 -42.53 26.62
N ASP A 357 -21.86 -42.51 25.66
CA ASP A 357 -21.30 -43.72 25.07
C ASP A 357 -20.45 -44.50 26.09
N ILE A 358 -19.61 -43.81 26.87
CA ILE A 358 -18.82 -44.43 27.96
C ILE A 358 -19.76 -45.01 29.04
N LYS A 359 -20.87 -44.33 29.31
CA LYS A 359 -21.85 -44.77 30.32
C LYS A 359 -22.61 -46.02 29.89
N ASN A 360 -23.03 -46.11 28.63
CA ASN A 360 -24.02 -47.09 28.19
C ASN A 360 -23.45 -48.30 27.43
N ASN A 361 -22.16 -48.30 27.05
CA ASN A 361 -21.51 -49.42 26.34
C ASN A 361 -20.57 -50.23 27.25
N SER A 362 -21.00 -50.55 28.47
CA SER A 362 -20.20 -51.31 29.44
C SER A 362 -19.86 -52.73 28.98
N ASP A 363 -20.61 -53.30 28.04
CA ASP A 363 -20.35 -54.60 27.42
C ASP A 363 -19.11 -54.61 26.51
N LYS A 364 -18.66 -53.43 26.07
CA LYS A 364 -17.53 -53.25 25.13
C LYS A 364 -16.30 -52.64 25.76
N MET A 365 -16.35 -52.28 27.05
CA MET A 365 -15.31 -51.51 27.73
C MET A 365 -15.07 -52.08 29.12
N THR A 366 -13.81 -52.27 29.51
CA THR A 366 -13.52 -52.64 30.89
C THR A 366 -13.72 -51.44 31.83
N PRO A 367 -13.91 -51.67 33.14
CA PRO A 367 -13.92 -50.58 34.12
C PRO A 367 -12.68 -49.68 34.04
N GLU A 368 -11.49 -50.25 33.77
CA GLU A 368 -10.26 -49.45 33.58
C GLU A 368 -10.34 -48.53 32.35
N ASP A 369 -10.83 -49.05 31.21
CA ASP A 369 -10.99 -48.25 29.99
C ASP A 369 -11.99 -47.10 30.21
N ARG A 370 -13.10 -47.38 30.91
CA ARG A 370 -14.13 -46.37 31.21
C ARG A 370 -13.58 -45.24 32.07
N VAL A 371 -12.84 -45.57 33.14
CA VAL A 371 -12.14 -44.57 33.97
C VAL A 371 -11.21 -43.71 33.13
N SER A 372 -10.34 -44.34 32.33
CA SER A 372 -9.35 -43.64 31.52
C SER A 372 -10.02 -42.63 30.58
N LEU A 373 -11.04 -43.06 29.84
CA LEU A 373 -11.76 -42.16 28.93
C LEU A 373 -12.52 -41.05 29.66
N THR A 374 -13.13 -41.32 30.82
CA THR A 374 -13.76 -40.24 31.59
C THR A 374 -12.76 -39.26 32.18
N MET A 375 -11.56 -39.70 32.57
CA MET A 375 -10.50 -38.80 33.05
C MET A 375 -10.01 -37.88 31.94
N GLU A 376 -9.80 -38.41 30.73
CA GLU A 376 -9.45 -37.60 29.55
C GLU A 376 -10.55 -36.58 29.25
N LEU A 377 -11.81 -37.01 29.23
CA LEU A 377 -12.95 -36.12 29.03
C LEU A 377 -13.06 -35.05 30.13
N GLN A 378 -12.72 -35.40 31.38
CA GLN A 378 -12.72 -34.45 32.50
C GLN A 378 -11.67 -33.34 32.30
N GLU A 379 -10.48 -33.69 31.82
CA GLU A 379 -9.42 -32.73 31.49
C GLU A 379 -9.86 -31.81 30.34
N ASP A 380 -10.43 -32.38 29.28
CA ASP A 380 -10.96 -31.61 28.15
C ASP A 380 -12.05 -30.62 28.58
N VAL A 381 -13.00 -31.05 29.43
CA VAL A 381 -14.05 -30.18 29.97
C VAL A 381 -13.46 -29.07 30.84
N ALA A 382 -12.47 -29.38 31.68
CA ALA A 382 -11.81 -28.37 32.50
C ALA A 382 -11.13 -27.30 31.62
N ALA A 383 -10.47 -27.70 30.52
CA ALA A 383 -9.89 -26.76 29.57
C ALA A 383 -10.96 -25.87 28.90
N LYS A 384 -12.14 -26.41 28.56
CA LYS A 384 -13.24 -25.59 28.01
C LYS A 384 -13.87 -24.64 29.01
N VAL A 385 -13.90 -24.98 30.29
CA VAL A 385 -14.35 -24.07 31.35
C VAL A 385 -13.47 -22.82 31.43
N GLU A 386 -12.14 -22.94 31.24
CA GLU A 386 -11.27 -21.76 31.17
C GLU A 386 -11.58 -20.87 29.95
N ILE A 387 -11.84 -21.48 28.79
CA ILE A 387 -12.26 -20.72 27.58
C ILE A 387 -13.57 -19.98 27.82
N ILE A 388 -14.53 -20.59 28.52
CA ILE A 388 -15.79 -19.92 28.90
C ILE A 388 -15.51 -18.72 29.80
N ARG A 389 -14.62 -18.84 30.79
CA ARG A 389 -14.24 -17.71 31.66
C ARG A 389 -13.60 -16.57 30.88
N GLU A 390 -12.78 -16.87 29.87
CA GLU A 390 -12.24 -15.86 28.96
C GLU A 390 -13.35 -15.22 28.12
N ASN A 391 -14.28 -16.00 27.60
CA ASN A 391 -15.43 -15.48 26.86
C ASN A 391 -16.35 -14.59 27.72
N ILE A 392 -16.52 -14.89 29.02
CA ILE A 392 -17.26 -14.02 29.95
C ILE A 392 -16.59 -12.64 30.07
N LYS A 393 -15.27 -12.60 30.21
CA LYS A 393 -14.52 -11.32 30.23
C LYS A 393 -14.64 -10.58 28.89
N ASN A 394 -14.51 -11.32 27.78
CA ASN A 394 -14.64 -10.74 26.44
C ASN A 394 -16.05 -10.17 26.24
N GLU A 395 -17.08 -10.84 26.74
CA GLU A 395 -18.47 -10.37 26.73
C GLU A 395 -18.60 -9.03 27.45
N GLU A 396 -18.10 -8.94 28.70
CA GLU A 396 -18.14 -7.72 29.52
C GLU A 396 -17.50 -6.51 28.83
N GLU A 397 -16.38 -6.71 28.13
CA GLU A 397 -15.65 -5.65 27.42
C GLU A 397 -16.28 -5.30 26.05
N LEU A 398 -16.76 -6.30 25.32
CA LEU A 398 -17.18 -6.18 23.93
C LEU A 398 -18.63 -5.69 23.80
N LEU A 399 -19.51 -6.23 24.64
CA LEU A 399 -20.95 -6.03 24.56
C LEU A 399 -21.44 -4.98 25.59
N PRO A 400 -22.53 -4.27 25.29
CA PRO A 400 -23.09 -3.31 26.23
C PRO A 400 -23.67 -4.00 27.47
N GLN A 401 -23.51 -3.34 28.61
CA GLN A 401 -23.96 -3.80 29.92
C GLN A 401 -25.14 -2.96 30.43
N GLY A 402 -25.90 -3.47 31.41
CA GLY A 402 -27.03 -2.78 32.06
C GLY A 402 -28.40 -3.14 31.49
N ASP A 403 -29.45 -2.38 31.84
CA ASP A 403 -30.85 -2.77 31.58
C ASP A 403 -31.33 -2.53 30.13
N LYS A 404 -30.54 -1.88 29.29
CA LYS A 404 -30.91 -1.49 27.91
C LYS A 404 -29.93 -2.03 26.88
N VAL A 405 -29.74 -3.34 26.88
CA VAL A 405 -28.92 -4.06 25.90
C VAL A 405 -29.71 -4.23 24.59
N PRO A 406 -29.13 -3.89 23.41
CA PRO A 406 -29.74 -4.19 22.12
C PRO A 406 -29.96 -5.70 21.96
N GLN A 407 -31.07 -6.12 21.35
CA GLN A 407 -31.44 -7.54 21.23
C GLN A 407 -30.30 -8.40 20.64
N ASP A 408 -29.66 -7.95 19.57
CA ASP A 408 -28.55 -8.72 18.96
C ASP A 408 -27.37 -8.97 19.92
N ALA A 409 -27.09 -8.03 20.83
CA ALA A 409 -26.07 -8.21 21.86
C ALA A 409 -26.58 -9.10 23.01
N GLN A 410 -27.88 -9.02 23.32
CA GLN A 410 -28.52 -9.88 24.31
C GLN A 410 -28.52 -11.33 23.84
N ASP A 411 -28.75 -11.60 22.55
CA ASP A 411 -28.71 -12.95 21.99
C ASP A 411 -27.34 -13.61 22.18
N PHE A 412 -26.26 -12.85 22.02
CA PHE A 412 -24.89 -13.31 22.32
C PHE A 412 -24.66 -13.62 23.80
N LYS A 413 -25.19 -12.79 24.70
CA LYS A 413 -25.13 -13.01 26.15
C LYS A 413 -25.91 -14.25 26.57
N ASP A 414 -27.11 -14.41 26.05
CA ASP A 414 -27.99 -15.54 26.35
C ASP A 414 -27.38 -16.85 25.83
N GLU A 415 -26.76 -16.83 24.65
CA GLU A 415 -26.07 -17.98 24.09
C GLU A 415 -24.82 -18.36 24.89
N LEU A 416 -23.98 -17.39 25.29
CA LEU A 416 -22.85 -17.64 26.17
C LEU A 416 -23.32 -18.27 27.50
N LYS A 417 -24.36 -17.71 28.11
CA LYS A 417 -24.92 -18.23 29.36
C LYS A 417 -25.45 -19.65 29.20
N ARG A 418 -26.16 -19.95 28.11
CA ARG A 418 -26.64 -21.31 27.79
C ARG A 418 -25.47 -22.30 27.69
N ILE A 419 -24.40 -21.92 26.99
CA ILE A 419 -23.19 -22.74 26.83
C ILE A 419 -22.48 -22.93 28.17
N GLU A 420 -22.33 -21.87 28.96
CA GLU A 420 -21.74 -21.92 30.32
C GLU A 420 -22.51 -22.89 31.21
N GLU A 421 -23.83 -22.72 31.34
CA GLU A 421 -24.67 -23.57 32.17
C GLU A 421 -24.59 -25.04 31.73
N PHE A 422 -24.57 -25.30 30.42
CA PHE A 422 -24.44 -26.65 29.90
C PHE A 422 -23.08 -27.27 30.24
N ILE A 423 -21.97 -26.58 29.96
CA ILE A 423 -20.62 -27.12 30.18
C ILE A 423 -20.32 -27.28 31.68
N VAL A 424 -20.77 -26.36 32.54
CA VAL A 424 -20.64 -26.52 34.00
C VAL A 424 -21.44 -27.73 34.51
N ASN A 425 -22.61 -27.98 33.94
CA ASN A 425 -23.38 -29.18 34.28
C ASN A 425 -22.72 -30.45 33.73
N LEU A 426 -22.19 -30.42 32.52
CA LEU A 426 -21.42 -31.53 31.94
C LEU A 426 -20.18 -31.84 32.80
N GLN A 427 -19.44 -30.82 33.26
CA GLN A 427 -18.30 -30.99 34.16
C GLN A 427 -18.68 -31.77 35.41
N LYS A 428 -19.79 -31.42 36.06
CA LYS A 428 -20.29 -32.14 37.23
C LYS A 428 -20.64 -33.60 36.91
N LYS A 429 -21.31 -33.85 35.78
CA LYS A 429 -21.66 -35.22 35.35
C LYS A 429 -20.41 -36.06 35.08
N VAL A 430 -19.45 -35.53 34.31
CA VAL A 430 -18.20 -36.23 33.96
C VAL A 430 -17.41 -36.57 35.22
N MET A 431 -17.27 -35.61 36.15
CA MET A 431 -16.62 -35.87 37.45
C MET A 431 -17.32 -37.00 38.23
N GLN A 432 -18.65 -36.94 38.32
CA GLN A 432 -19.42 -37.96 39.03
C GLN A 432 -19.26 -39.36 38.40
N GLU A 433 -19.35 -39.47 37.06
CA GLU A 433 -19.17 -40.76 36.39
C GLU A 433 -17.71 -41.25 36.46
N CYS A 434 -16.73 -40.35 36.43
CA CYS A 434 -15.32 -40.70 36.64
C CYS A 434 -15.09 -41.27 38.05
N ASP A 435 -15.68 -40.67 39.08
CA ASP A 435 -15.62 -41.18 40.46
C ASP A 435 -16.26 -42.57 40.55
N ASN A 436 -17.46 -42.75 39.97
CA ASN A 436 -18.16 -44.03 39.92
C ASN A 436 -17.31 -45.13 39.25
N PHE A 437 -16.74 -44.85 38.06
CA PHE A 437 -15.93 -45.83 37.37
C PHE A 437 -14.61 -46.11 38.11
N SER A 438 -14.07 -45.11 38.83
CA SER A 438 -12.88 -45.30 39.67
C SER A 438 -13.14 -46.27 40.81
N GLU A 439 -14.33 -46.23 41.41
CA GLU A 439 -14.77 -47.23 42.37
C GLU A 439 -14.98 -48.61 41.72
N ASP A 440 -15.55 -48.66 40.50
CA ASP A 440 -15.75 -49.90 39.76
C ASP A 440 -14.43 -50.64 39.52
N VAL A 441 -13.33 -49.94 39.18
CA VAL A 441 -12.01 -50.56 38.99
C VAL A 441 -11.56 -51.35 40.22
N LYS A 442 -11.80 -50.83 41.42
CA LYS A 442 -11.46 -51.51 42.67
C LYS A 442 -12.27 -52.79 42.83
N TYR A 443 -13.59 -52.71 42.68
CA TYR A 443 -14.47 -53.86 42.82
C TYR A 443 -14.26 -54.90 41.73
N TRP A 444 -13.94 -54.46 40.52
CA TRP A 444 -13.55 -55.31 39.40
C TRP A 444 -12.28 -56.09 39.67
N ALA A 445 -11.26 -55.46 40.26
CA ALA A 445 -10.04 -56.14 40.66
C ALA A 445 -10.28 -57.20 41.74
N GLU A 446 -11.12 -56.90 42.74
CA GLU A 446 -11.54 -57.86 43.78
C GLU A 446 -12.30 -59.05 43.17
N TYR A 447 -13.27 -58.78 42.30
CA TYR A 447 -14.00 -59.78 41.53
C TYR A 447 -13.06 -60.67 40.70
N LYS A 448 -12.21 -60.08 39.85
CA LYS A 448 -11.28 -60.81 38.98
C LYS A 448 -10.31 -61.68 39.78
N THR A 449 -9.84 -61.18 40.93
CA THR A 449 -8.96 -61.95 41.82
C THR A 449 -9.68 -63.17 42.38
N GLY A 450 -10.91 -62.99 42.88
CA GLY A 450 -11.71 -64.11 43.39
C GLY A 450 -12.04 -65.15 42.32
N ILE A 451 -12.40 -64.72 41.10
CA ILE A 451 -12.61 -65.62 39.96
C ILE A 451 -11.33 -66.38 39.59
N LYS A 452 -10.18 -65.70 39.58
CA LYS A 452 -8.87 -66.30 39.27
C LYS A 452 -8.44 -67.33 40.32
N GLU A 453 -8.80 -67.13 41.59
CA GLU A 453 -8.56 -68.09 42.67
C GLU A 453 -9.54 -69.28 42.58
N PHE A 454 -10.81 -69.02 42.30
CA PHE A 454 -11.87 -70.03 42.29
C PHE A 454 -11.80 -71.00 41.11
N ARG A 455 -11.58 -70.49 39.88
CA ARG A 455 -11.63 -71.29 38.63
C ARG A 455 -10.68 -72.51 38.65
N PRO A 456 -9.38 -72.39 38.99
CA PRO A 456 -8.48 -73.54 39.01
C PRO A 456 -8.87 -74.60 40.05
N TRP A 457 -9.37 -74.17 41.21
CA TRP A 457 -9.88 -75.10 42.22
C TRP A 457 -11.11 -75.85 41.70
N LEU A 458 -12.07 -75.15 41.10
CA LEU A 458 -13.28 -75.75 40.56
C LEU A 458 -12.95 -76.80 39.50
N GLU A 459 -12.06 -76.48 38.56
CA GLU A 459 -11.64 -77.42 37.51
C GLU A 459 -11.00 -78.70 38.08
N ASN A 460 -10.21 -78.58 39.15
CA ASN A 460 -9.62 -79.73 39.83
C ASN A 460 -10.67 -80.52 40.62
N ALA A 461 -11.61 -79.82 41.27
CA ALA A 461 -12.69 -80.45 42.02
C ALA A 461 -13.67 -81.20 41.09
N GLU A 462 -13.92 -80.67 39.89
CA GLU A 462 -14.68 -81.34 38.84
C GLU A 462 -13.99 -82.63 38.38
N LYS A 463 -12.68 -82.61 38.13
CA LYS A 463 -11.91 -83.82 37.81
C LYS A 463 -12.00 -84.85 38.92
N ARG A 464 -11.71 -84.44 40.16
CA ARG A 464 -11.80 -85.30 41.34
C ARG A 464 -13.17 -85.97 41.44
N SER A 465 -14.25 -85.21 41.19
CA SER A 465 -15.63 -85.73 41.25
C SER A 465 -15.91 -86.87 40.27
N THR A 466 -15.08 -87.06 39.24
CA THR A 466 -15.22 -88.15 38.26
C THR A 466 -14.40 -89.41 38.58
N GLU A 467 -13.45 -89.32 39.52
CA GLU A 467 -12.53 -90.43 39.85
C GLU A 467 -13.21 -91.56 40.63
N GLY A 468 -14.34 -91.27 41.28
CA GLY A 468 -15.06 -92.23 42.12
C GLY A 468 -14.41 -92.46 43.48
N LEU A 469 -15.09 -93.21 44.35
CA LEU A 469 -14.54 -93.63 45.65
C LEU A 469 -13.82 -94.97 45.49
N ALA A 470 -12.60 -95.07 46.02
CA ALA A 470 -11.89 -96.33 46.08
C ALA A 470 -12.58 -97.31 47.06
N LYS A 471 -12.25 -98.61 46.96
CA LYS A 471 -12.74 -99.63 47.89
C LYS A 471 -11.67 -99.91 48.95
N PRO A 472 -11.81 -99.41 50.19
CA PRO A 472 -10.81 -99.63 51.24
C PRO A 472 -10.76 -101.11 51.66
N GLN A 473 -9.58 -101.60 52.00
CA GLN A 473 -9.33 -102.98 52.45
C GLN A 473 -9.12 -103.08 53.96
N THR A 474 -8.93 -101.95 54.64
CA THR A 474 -8.72 -101.87 56.09
C THR A 474 -9.53 -100.72 56.71
N LEU A 475 -9.77 -100.79 58.02
CA LEU A 475 -10.40 -99.70 58.77
C LEU A 475 -9.59 -98.39 58.67
N ASP A 476 -8.25 -98.49 58.67
CA ASP A 476 -7.35 -97.34 58.51
C ASP A 476 -7.50 -96.66 57.13
N GLU A 477 -7.63 -97.44 56.06
CA GLU A 477 -7.90 -96.92 54.71
C GLU A 477 -9.30 -96.27 54.61
N ALA A 478 -10.31 -96.84 55.27
CA ALA A 478 -11.66 -96.25 55.33
C ALA A 478 -11.66 -94.92 56.11
N ASN A 479 -10.95 -94.85 57.23
CA ASN A 479 -10.77 -93.61 58.01
C ASN A 479 -9.99 -92.54 57.24
N ALA A 480 -8.92 -92.92 56.52
CA ALA A 480 -8.17 -92.02 55.66
C ALA A 480 -9.03 -91.46 54.52
N MET A 481 -9.89 -92.29 53.91
CA MET A 481 -10.84 -91.87 52.89
C MET A 481 -11.90 -90.91 53.44
N PHE A 482 -12.39 -91.14 54.66
CA PHE A 482 -13.32 -90.24 55.33
C PHE A 482 -12.68 -88.88 55.61
N ALA A 483 -11.46 -88.86 56.12
CA ALA A 483 -10.69 -87.63 56.32
C ALA A 483 -10.49 -86.88 54.99
N ALA A 484 -10.06 -87.56 53.93
CA ALA A 484 -9.86 -86.95 52.62
C ALA A 484 -11.17 -86.41 52.00
N THR A 485 -12.32 -87.05 52.28
CA THR A 485 -13.64 -86.59 51.82
C THR A 485 -14.16 -85.42 52.66
N LYS A 486 -13.89 -85.41 53.97
CA LYS A 486 -14.13 -84.26 54.85
C LYS A 486 -13.30 -83.05 54.46
N ASP A 487 -12.04 -83.25 54.11
CA ASP A 487 -11.17 -82.18 53.59
C ASP A 487 -11.68 -81.64 52.26
N PHE A 488 -12.22 -82.51 51.40
CA PHE A 488 -12.85 -82.09 50.15
C PHE A 488 -14.09 -81.23 50.39
N GLU A 489 -14.93 -81.64 51.34
CA GLU A 489 -16.12 -80.87 51.74
C GLU A 489 -15.74 -79.51 52.34
N ALA A 490 -14.76 -79.48 53.24
CA ALA A 490 -14.24 -78.23 53.79
C ALA A 490 -13.67 -77.31 52.69
N ALA A 491 -12.97 -77.87 51.70
CA ALA A 491 -12.49 -77.13 50.55
C ALA A 491 -13.64 -76.60 49.67
N CYS A 492 -14.73 -77.36 49.49
CA CYS A 492 -15.92 -76.91 48.77
C CYS A 492 -16.56 -75.69 49.46
N LEU A 493 -16.72 -75.72 50.78
CA LEU A 493 -17.29 -74.59 51.53
C LEU A 493 -16.38 -73.35 51.48
N LYS A 494 -15.07 -73.55 51.67
CA LYS A 494 -14.08 -72.47 51.61
C LYS A 494 -14.08 -71.77 50.25
N ASN A 495 -14.07 -72.53 49.15
CA ASN A 495 -14.00 -71.96 47.82
C ASN A 495 -15.33 -71.34 47.36
N LEU A 496 -16.48 -71.87 47.81
CA LEU A 496 -17.76 -71.19 47.60
C LEU A 496 -17.74 -69.80 48.24
N ALA A 497 -17.21 -69.65 49.46
CA ALA A 497 -17.09 -68.35 50.10
C ALA A 497 -16.24 -67.35 49.29
N ILE A 498 -15.22 -67.82 48.57
CA ILE A 498 -14.42 -66.99 47.64
C ILE A 498 -15.27 -66.52 46.46
N LEU A 499 -16.04 -67.43 45.83
CA LEU A 499 -16.93 -67.07 44.73
C LEU A 499 -18.03 -66.10 45.19
N GLU A 500 -18.61 -66.30 46.36
CA GLU A 500 -19.63 -65.41 46.95
C GLU A 500 -19.06 -64.03 47.30
N TYR A 501 -17.81 -63.98 47.78
CA TYR A 501 -17.10 -62.71 47.97
C TYR A 501 -16.90 -61.98 46.63
N ALA A 502 -16.44 -62.69 45.59
CA ALA A 502 -16.28 -62.13 44.25
C ALA A 502 -17.60 -61.60 43.68
N ALA A 503 -18.70 -62.35 43.85
CA ALA A 503 -20.03 -61.94 43.45
C ALA A 503 -20.50 -60.68 44.19
N THR A 504 -20.23 -60.60 45.50
CA THR A 504 -20.56 -59.43 46.32
C THR A 504 -19.77 -58.20 45.91
N ALA A 505 -18.50 -58.36 45.53
CA ALA A 505 -17.69 -57.28 44.97
C ALA A 505 -18.27 -56.81 43.63
N ALA A 506 -18.60 -57.74 42.72
CA ALA A 506 -19.19 -57.39 41.43
C ALA A 506 -20.50 -56.61 41.55
N ASN A 507 -21.39 -56.98 42.48
CA ASN A 507 -22.66 -56.29 42.72
C ASN A 507 -22.52 -54.84 43.22
N LYS A 508 -21.32 -54.40 43.62
CA LYS A 508 -21.04 -53.01 43.98
C LYS A 508 -20.64 -52.16 42.79
N MET A 509 -20.33 -52.77 41.64
CA MET A 509 -20.02 -52.03 40.42
C MET A 509 -21.28 -51.41 39.82
N THR A 510 -21.15 -50.27 39.15
CA THR A 510 -22.28 -49.62 38.45
C THR A 510 -22.90 -50.49 37.37
N THR A 511 -22.09 -51.35 36.74
CA THR A 511 -22.52 -52.34 35.74
C THR A 511 -21.87 -53.68 36.04
N HIS A 512 -22.68 -54.72 36.26
CA HIS A 512 -22.20 -56.02 36.74
C HIS A 512 -22.83 -57.21 36.01
N LYS A 513 -23.59 -56.98 34.93
CA LYS A 513 -24.37 -58.01 34.24
C LYS A 513 -23.50 -59.17 33.73
N GLU A 514 -22.35 -58.87 33.13
CA GLU A 514 -21.41 -59.86 32.61
C GLU A 514 -20.80 -60.67 33.77
N ALA A 515 -20.47 -60.00 34.87
CA ALA A 515 -19.96 -60.64 36.08
C ALA A 515 -21.01 -61.56 36.72
N ASP A 516 -22.28 -61.15 36.75
CA ASP A 516 -23.40 -61.95 37.25
C ASP A 516 -23.58 -63.23 36.43
N ILE A 517 -23.50 -63.14 35.09
CA ILE A 517 -23.59 -64.29 34.20
C ILE A 517 -22.44 -65.26 34.49
N GLU A 518 -21.19 -64.77 34.53
CA GLU A 518 -20.02 -65.60 34.81
C GLU A 518 -20.09 -66.27 36.19
N VAL A 519 -20.51 -65.53 37.22
CA VAL A 519 -20.71 -66.09 38.58
C VAL A 519 -21.82 -67.13 38.59
N GLY A 520 -22.94 -66.88 37.89
CA GLY A 520 -24.04 -67.83 37.76
C GLY A 520 -23.60 -69.16 37.16
N GLU A 521 -22.86 -69.12 36.05
CA GLU A 521 -22.30 -70.30 35.41
C GLU A 521 -21.34 -71.07 36.34
N LEU A 522 -20.50 -70.34 37.08
CA LEU A 522 -19.58 -70.93 38.05
C LEU A 522 -20.30 -71.55 39.26
N ARG A 523 -21.39 -70.94 39.74
CA ARG A 523 -22.26 -71.50 40.79
C ARG A 523 -22.93 -72.79 40.32
N ASP A 524 -23.42 -72.83 39.09
CA ASP A 524 -24.06 -74.03 38.52
C ASP A 524 -23.07 -75.19 38.42
N ARG A 525 -21.84 -74.91 37.97
CA ARG A 525 -20.75 -75.90 37.92
C ARG A 525 -20.38 -76.40 39.32
N TYR A 526 -20.20 -75.47 40.26
CA TYR A 526 -19.94 -75.79 41.66
C TYR A 526 -21.02 -76.70 42.26
N GLY A 527 -22.30 -76.39 42.01
CA GLY A 527 -23.42 -77.16 42.54
C GLY A 527 -23.34 -78.65 42.17
N LYS A 528 -22.91 -78.97 40.95
CA LYS A 528 -22.69 -80.35 40.50
C LYS A 528 -21.59 -81.06 41.29
N VAL A 529 -20.45 -80.39 41.50
CA VAL A 529 -19.34 -80.90 42.33
C VAL A 529 -19.80 -81.12 43.77
N LYS A 530 -20.56 -80.18 44.32
CA LYS A 530 -21.04 -80.24 45.70
C LYS A 530 -21.96 -81.43 45.94
N VAL A 531 -22.87 -81.72 45.01
CA VAL A 531 -23.73 -82.92 45.07
C VAL A 531 -22.89 -84.20 45.16
N VAL A 532 -21.85 -84.34 44.33
CA VAL A 532 -20.96 -85.51 44.38
C VAL A 532 -20.22 -85.58 45.71
N CYS A 533 -19.69 -84.45 46.20
CA CYS A 533 -19.02 -84.38 47.50
C CYS A 533 -19.94 -84.80 48.66
N ASP A 534 -21.18 -84.32 48.69
CA ASP A 534 -22.19 -84.68 49.70
C ASP A 534 -22.55 -86.16 49.65
N GLU A 535 -22.75 -86.71 48.45
CA GLU A 535 -22.98 -88.14 48.26
C GLU A 535 -21.79 -88.98 48.74
N TRP A 536 -20.57 -88.57 48.40
CA TRP A 536 -19.35 -89.25 48.82
C TRP A 536 -19.20 -89.22 50.33
N LEU A 537 -19.41 -88.07 50.96
CA LEU A 537 -19.32 -87.92 52.40
C LEU A 537 -20.31 -88.85 53.10
N LYS A 538 -21.56 -88.92 52.62
CA LYS A 538 -22.58 -89.82 53.18
C LYS A 538 -22.21 -91.30 53.00
N LYS A 539 -21.70 -91.69 51.83
CA LYS A 539 -21.26 -93.06 51.54
C LYS A 539 -20.08 -93.47 52.40
N VAL A 540 -19.05 -92.64 52.48
CA VAL A 540 -17.84 -92.92 53.26
C VAL A 540 -18.11 -92.86 54.77
N ASP A 541 -18.97 -91.97 55.26
CA ASP A 541 -19.44 -91.95 56.65
C ASP A 541 -20.12 -93.27 57.05
N THR A 542 -21.00 -93.77 56.18
CA THR A 542 -21.67 -95.06 56.39
C THR A 542 -20.66 -96.19 56.35
N LEU A 543 -19.74 -96.17 55.38
CA LEU A 543 -18.69 -97.18 55.21
C LEU A 543 -17.76 -97.26 56.43
N VAL A 544 -17.33 -96.14 57.00
CA VAL A 544 -16.51 -96.13 58.23
C VAL A 544 -17.28 -96.70 59.42
N LYS A 545 -18.59 -96.39 59.56
CA LYS A 545 -19.42 -96.98 60.62
C LYS A 545 -19.51 -98.51 60.47
N GLU A 546 -19.70 -99.01 59.26
CA GLU A 546 -19.75 -100.44 58.97
C GLU A 546 -18.40 -101.12 59.21
N TRP A 547 -17.29 -100.53 58.76
CA TRP A 547 -15.94 -101.03 59.05
C TRP A 547 -15.60 -101.02 60.53
N THR A 548 -16.00 -99.98 61.27
CA THR A 548 -15.79 -99.90 62.72
C THR A 548 -16.58 -100.98 63.44
N LEU A 549 -17.83 -101.23 63.01
CA LEU A 549 -18.65 -102.32 63.54
C LEU A 549 -18.02 -103.69 63.23
N LEU A 550 -17.54 -103.90 62.00
CA LEU A 550 -16.85 -105.12 61.59
C LEU A 550 -15.59 -105.35 62.40
N ASP A 551 -14.73 -104.33 62.56
CA ASP A 551 -13.50 -104.41 63.34
C ASP A 551 -13.78 -104.69 64.82
N THR A 552 -14.79 -104.03 65.39
CA THR A 552 -15.26 -104.30 66.76
C THR A 552 -15.74 -105.75 66.89
N THR A 553 -16.55 -106.23 65.94
CA THR A 553 -17.09 -107.59 65.94
C THR A 553 -15.98 -108.64 65.73
N VAL A 554 -15.01 -108.38 64.86
CA VAL A 554 -13.84 -109.25 64.63
C VAL A 554 -12.95 -109.28 65.87
N THR A 555 -12.77 -108.14 66.54
CA THR A 555 -12.02 -108.04 67.80
C THR A 555 -12.72 -108.81 68.92
N GLU A 556 -14.04 -108.66 69.04
CA GLU A 556 -14.88 -109.43 69.96
C GLU A 556 -14.83 -110.94 69.67
N LEU A 557 -14.95 -111.35 68.40
CA LEU A 557 -14.81 -112.75 67.96
C LEU A 557 -13.42 -113.31 68.25
N ASN A 558 -12.35 -112.57 67.96
CA ASN A 558 -10.99 -112.98 68.28
C ASN A 558 -10.79 -113.10 69.80
N THR A 559 -11.40 -112.22 70.59
CA THR A 559 -11.39 -112.28 72.06
C THR A 559 -12.22 -113.48 72.57
N TRP A 560 -13.31 -113.82 71.90
CA TRP A 560 -14.14 -114.99 72.19
C TRP A 560 -13.43 -116.30 71.84
N VAL A 561 -12.81 -116.41 70.65
CA VAL A 561 -11.98 -117.56 70.25
C VAL A 561 -10.74 -117.70 71.14
N ALA A 562 -10.13 -116.59 71.57
CA ALA A 562 -9.04 -116.62 72.55
C ALA A 562 -9.52 -117.12 73.92
N LYS A 563 -10.74 -116.78 74.34
CA LYS A 563 -11.39 -117.35 75.53
C LYS A 563 -11.71 -118.84 75.38
N ASP A 564 -12.19 -119.27 74.22
CA ASP A 564 -12.56 -120.67 73.96
C ASP A 564 -11.33 -121.59 73.90
N ARG A 565 -10.20 -121.08 73.39
CA ARG A 565 -8.89 -121.77 73.43
C ARG A 565 -8.35 -122.02 74.84
N ASP A 566 -8.80 -121.26 75.84
CA ASP A 566 -8.44 -121.50 77.24
C ASP A 566 -9.36 -122.53 77.93
N THR A 567 -10.45 -122.98 77.27
CA THR A 567 -11.46 -123.85 77.90
C THR A 567 -11.72 -125.22 77.27
N GLU A 568 -11.25 -125.55 76.06
CA GLU A 568 -11.32 -126.94 75.55
C GLU A 568 -10.06 -127.37 74.77
N GLY A 569 -9.51 -128.53 75.16
CA GLY A 569 -8.31 -129.13 74.58
C GLY A 569 -8.53 -129.80 73.21
N GLU A 570 -7.52 -129.67 72.36
CA GLU A 570 -7.17 -130.48 71.17
C GLU A 570 -8.32 -131.04 70.30
N GLN A 571 -8.64 -130.34 69.20
CA GLN A 571 -8.57 -130.92 67.84
C GLN A 571 -8.66 -129.85 66.74
N GLN A 572 -7.76 -129.99 65.76
CA GLN A 572 -7.57 -129.09 64.62
C GLN A 572 -8.75 -129.13 63.63
N PHE A 573 -9.27 -127.95 63.28
CA PHE A 573 -9.77 -127.68 61.93
C PHE A 573 -9.03 -126.47 61.36
N SER A 574 -8.16 -126.74 60.39
CA SER A 574 -7.60 -125.74 59.48
C SER A 574 -8.49 -125.68 58.25
N LEU A 575 -8.87 -124.46 57.85
CA LEU A 575 -9.34 -124.15 56.50
C LEU A 575 -8.81 -122.75 56.14
N GLU A 576 -7.56 -122.73 55.70
CA GLU A 576 -7.18 -121.86 54.60
C GLU A 576 -8.08 -122.16 53.39
N LYS A 577 -8.56 -121.10 52.74
CA LYS A 577 -9.24 -120.98 51.43
C LYS A 577 -10.78 -121.00 51.41
N MET A 578 -11.34 -119.80 51.32
CA MET A 578 -12.08 -119.27 50.16
C MET A 578 -12.09 -117.75 50.34
N GLU A 579 -11.19 -117.02 49.67
CA GLU A 579 -11.49 -116.25 48.44
C GLU A 579 -12.65 -115.25 48.59
#